data_AF-T2IZY4-F1
#
_entry.id   AF-T2IZY4-F1
#
_cell.length_a   1.000
_cell.length_b   1.000
_cell.length_c   1.000
_cell.angle_alpha   90.00
_cell.angle_beta   90.00
_cell.angle_gamma   90.00
#
_symmetry.space_group_name_H-M   'P 1'
#
loop_
_entity.id
_entity.type
_entity.pdbx_description
1 polymer ?
#
loop_
_entity_poly.entity_id
_entity_poly.type
_entity_poly.pdbx_seq_one_letter_code
_entity_poly.pdbx_strand_id
1 'polypeptide(L)'
;MRNQEFKSFSKGGIKGLWASNSSKDDTTLVICESPLDCLSYHQLFPDETTRYFATGGTLSEKQKTLLKGVFEKFHNKGGQIMITTDNDEAGKQIEQELRNLAPSKAQINRIVPRHHKDWNETLMAEIRRQREQEQKRSRGRGFSR
;
A
#
# COMPACT_ATOMS: atom_id res chain seq x y z
N MET A 1 2.75 14.59 -6.26
CA MET A 1 2.21 14.78 -7.64
C MET A 1 2.28 13.43 -8.33
N ARG A 2 1.14 12.89 -8.77
CA ARG A 2 1.05 11.69 -9.62
C ARG A 2 0.86 12.16 -11.06
N ASN A 3 1.55 11.52 -12.02
CA ASN A 3 1.27 11.74 -13.43
C ASN A 3 -0.16 11.27 -13.73
N GLN A 4 -1.03 12.15 -14.24
CA GLN A 4 -2.43 11.82 -14.54
C GLN A 4 -2.62 11.13 -15.88
N GLU A 5 -1.66 11.30 -16.81
CA GLU A 5 -1.79 10.94 -18.22
C GLU A 5 -1.31 9.53 -18.54
N PHE A 6 -0.58 8.88 -17.63
CA PHE A 6 -0.06 7.54 -17.86
C PHE A 6 -0.34 6.61 -16.68
N LYS A 7 -1.35 5.74 -16.86
CA LYS A 7 -1.76 4.71 -15.89
C LYS A 7 -1.61 3.28 -16.42
N SER A 8 -1.12 3.14 -17.66
CA SER A 8 -1.10 1.87 -18.37
C SER A 8 0.30 1.27 -18.43
N PHE A 9 0.36 -0.04 -18.53
CA PHE A 9 1.60 -0.78 -18.70
C PHE A 9 1.93 -0.93 -20.19
N SER A 10 3.20 -0.83 -20.57
CA SER A 10 3.61 -0.95 -21.98
C SER A 10 3.22 -2.31 -22.56
N LYS A 11 2.54 -2.30 -23.72
CA LYS A 11 2.13 -3.52 -24.43
C LYS A 11 3.38 -4.34 -24.80
N GLY A 12 3.55 -5.51 -24.19
CA GLY A 12 4.70 -6.41 -24.39
C GLY A 12 5.70 -6.49 -23.22
N GLY A 13 5.54 -5.68 -22.17
CA GLY A 13 6.35 -5.83 -20.95
C GLY A 13 5.97 -7.07 -20.13
N ILE A 14 6.88 -7.56 -19.30
CA ILE A 14 6.57 -8.55 -18.27
C ILE A 14 6.16 -7.78 -17.01
N LYS A 15 4.93 -7.96 -16.51
CA LYS A 15 4.50 -7.38 -15.24
C LYS A 15 5.37 -7.93 -14.10
N GLY A 16 6.27 -7.09 -13.61
CA GLY A 16 7.06 -7.35 -12.41
C GLY A 16 6.30 -6.93 -11.15
N LEU A 17 6.70 -7.50 -10.02
CA LEU A 17 6.27 -7.01 -8.72
C LEU A 17 7.29 -5.98 -8.23
N TRP A 18 6.82 -4.79 -7.86
CA TRP A 18 7.68 -3.82 -7.19
C TRP A 18 7.80 -4.19 -5.72
N ALA A 19 8.98 -3.98 -5.13
CA ALA A 19 9.26 -4.25 -3.73
C ALA A 19 10.07 -3.10 -3.12
N SER A 20 9.78 -2.76 -1.87
CA SER A 20 10.65 -1.93 -1.04
C SER A 20 11.92 -2.68 -0.66
N ASN A 21 12.84 -1.97 -0.02
CA ASN A 21 14.00 -2.61 0.59
C ASN A 21 13.57 -3.69 1.59
N SER A 22 14.43 -4.69 1.73
CA SER A 22 14.20 -5.86 2.57
C SER A 22 15.06 -5.83 3.83
N SER A 23 14.47 -6.01 5.01
CA SER A 23 15.20 -6.32 6.25
C SER A 23 14.91 -7.75 6.72
N LYS A 24 15.83 -8.30 7.51
CA LYS A 24 15.64 -9.56 8.23
C LYS A 24 14.61 -9.40 9.37
N ASP A 25 14.48 -8.18 9.89
CA ASP A 25 13.60 -7.85 11.01
C ASP A 25 12.17 -7.50 10.56
N ASP A 26 11.89 -7.56 9.25
CA ASP A 26 10.55 -7.30 8.74
C ASP A 26 9.57 -8.33 9.33
N THR A 27 8.51 -7.89 10.00
CA THR A 27 7.44 -8.75 10.53
C THR A 27 6.11 -8.53 9.83
N THR A 28 5.98 -7.42 9.11
CA THR A 28 4.76 -7.06 8.38
C THR A 28 5.05 -6.97 6.88
N LEU A 29 4.20 -7.59 6.07
CA LEU A 29 4.22 -7.45 4.61
C LEU A 29 2.97 -6.71 4.14
N VAL A 30 3.14 -5.52 3.60
CA VAL A 30 2.06 -4.73 2.99
C VAL A 30 2.02 -4.96 1.48
N ILE A 31 0.85 -5.27 0.93
CA ILE A 31 0.61 -5.44 -0.51
C ILE A 31 -0.33 -4.34 -1.01
N CYS A 32 0.13 -3.53 -1.97
CA CYS A 32 -0.65 -2.46 -2.59
C CYS A 32 -0.82 -2.69 -4.11
N GLU A 33 -1.69 -1.91 -4.75
CA GLU A 33 -1.87 -1.99 -6.20
C GLU A 33 -0.79 -1.24 -6.98
N SER A 34 -0.27 -0.14 -6.41
CA SER A 34 0.80 0.65 -7.02
C SER A 34 1.91 1.00 -6.00
N PRO A 35 3.14 1.24 -6.46
CA PRO A 35 4.22 1.70 -5.58
C PRO A 35 3.89 3.03 -4.89
N LEU A 36 3.13 3.91 -5.56
CA LEU A 36 2.73 5.19 -4.98
C LEU A 36 1.76 5.01 -3.82
N ASP A 37 0.86 4.03 -3.91
CA ASP A 37 -0.05 3.70 -2.80
C ASP A 37 0.72 3.13 -1.62
N CYS A 38 1.73 2.29 -1.86
CA CYS A 38 2.61 1.81 -0.79
C CYS A 38 3.36 2.94 -0.09
N LEU A 39 3.94 3.88 -0.85
CA LEU A 39 4.60 5.05 -0.26
C LEU A 39 3.63 5.94 0.51
N SER A 40 2.41 6.09 -0.01
CA SER A 40 1.37 6.90 0.64
C SER A 40 0.89 6.26 1.94
N TYR A 41 0.71 4.94 1.93
CA TYR A 41 0.37 4.15 3.11
C TYR A 41 1.48 4.25 4.17
N HIS A 42 2.75 4.11 3.78
CA HIS A 42 3.89 4.25 4.71
C HIS A 42 3.95 5.63 5.36
N GLN A 43 3.67 6.70 4.61
CA GLN A 43 3.64 8.05 5.20
C GLN A 43 2.48 8.25 6.19
N LEU A 44 1.34 7.59 5.98
CA LEU A 44 0.19 7.64 6.87
C LEU A 44 0.36 6.75 8.11
N PHE A 45 1.02 5.59 7.94
CA PHE A 45 1.22 4.58 8.97
C PHE A 45 2.67 4.09 8.94
N PRO A 46 3.62 4.91 9.46
CA PRO A 46 5.03 4.54 9.45
C PRO A 46 5.28 3.35 10.38
N ASP A 47 6.02 2.37 9.88
CA ASP A 47 6.48 1.21 10.63
C ASP A 47 7.84 0.76 10.10
N GLU A 48 8.80 0.51 11.00
CA GLU A 48 10.18 0.16 10.66
C GLU A 48 10.35 -1.32 10.28
N THR A 49 9.36 -2.15 10.60
CA THR A 49 9.37 -3.61 10.38
C THR A 49 8.47 -4.02 9.21
N THR A 50 8.10 -3.07 8.36
CA THR A 50 7.19 -3.30 7.26
C THR A 50 7.92 -3.31 5.92
N ARG A 51 7.70 -4.40 5.17
CA ARG A 51 8.08 -4.50 3.76
C ARG A 51 6.86 -4.23 2.88
N TYR A 52 7.05 -3.52 1.77
CA TYR A 52 5.98 -3.14 0.86
C TYR A 52 6.17 -3.75 -0.52
N PHE A 53 5.14 -4.41 -1.04
CA PHE A 53 5.08 -4.93 -2.40
C PHE A 53 3.93 -4.26 -3.16
N ALA A 54 4.12 -3.99 -4.46
CA ALA A 54 3.05 -3.50 -5.32
C ALA A 54 2.83 -4.39 -6.55
N THR A 55 1.57 -4.71 -6.83
CA THR A 55 1.18 -5.67 -7.88
C THR A 55 1.18 -5.08 -9.29
N GLY A 56 0.95 -3.76 -9.42
CA GLY A 56 0.77 -3.12 -10.72
C GLY A 56 -0.58 -3.49 -11.38
N GLY A 57 -1.63 -3.63 -10.57
CA GLY A 57 -2.97 -4.08 -10.98
C GLY A 57 -3.14 -5.60 -10.88
N THR A 58 -3.78 -6.20 -11.89
CA THR A 58 -4.08 -7.65 -11.91
C THR A 58 -2.82 -8.51 -11.86
N LEU A 59 -2.88 -9.58 -11.06
CA LEU A 59 -1.78 -10.51 -10.79
C LEU A 59 -1.55 -11.45 -11.98
N SER A 60 -0.31 -11.50 -12.45
CA SER A 60 0.15 -12.56 -13.36
C SER A 60 0.49 -13.85 -12.59
N GLU A 61 0.43 -15.00 -13.25
CA GLU A 61 0.81 -16.30 -12.64
C GLU A 61 2.22 -16.30 -12.05
N LYS A 62 3.17 -15.60 -12.68
CA LYS A 62 4.53 -15.44 -12.14
C LYS A 62 4.53 -14.69 -10.80
N GLN A 63 3.76 -13.59 -10.70
CA GLN A 63 3.61 -12.84 -9.45
C GLN A 63 2.93 -13.69 -8.37
N LYS A 64 1.92 -14.49 -8.74
CA LYS A 64 1.25 -15.41 -7.81
C LYS A 64 2.22 -16.42 -7.21
N THR A 65 3.07 -17.05 -8.03
CA THR A 65 4.09 -17.99 -7.55
C THR A 65 5.11 -17.33 -6.62
N LEU A 66 5.56 -16.11 -6.95
CA LEU A 66 6.46 -15.35 -6.07
C LEU A 66 5.80 -14.99 -4.73
N LEU A 67 4.54 -14.54 -4.78
CA LEU A 67 3.78 -14.17 -3.59
C LEU A 67 3.53 -15.36 -2.66
N LYS A 68 3.25 -16.55 -3.18
CA LYS A 68 3.13 -17.78 -2.36
C LYS A 68 4.38 -17.99 -1.50
N GLY A 69 5.57 -18.01 -2.12
CA GLY A 69 6.81 -18.23 -1.38
C GLY A 69 7.13 -17.10 -0.38
N VAL A 70 6.73 -15.87 -0.67
CA VAL A 70 6.91 -14.75 0.27
C VAL A 70 5.92 -14.85 1.44
N PHE A 71 4.67 -15.22 1.18
CA PHE A 71 3.65 -15.43 2.21
C PHE A 71 4.02 -16.56 3.15
N GLU A 72 4.53 -17.68 2.62
CA GLU A 72 5.06 -18.78 3.45
C GLU A 72 6.21 -18.31 4.36
N LYS A 73 7.16 -17.53 3.82
CA LYS A 73 8.26 -16.98 4.63
C LYS A 73 7.77 -16.06 5.73
N PHE A 74 6.79 -15.20 5.45
CA PHE A 74 6.23 -14.31 6.46
C PHE A 74 5.38 -15.06 7.50
N HIS A 75 4.62 -16.06 7.08
CA HIS A 75 3.85 -16.91 7.99
C HIS A 75 4.75 -17.71 8.94
N ASN A 76 5.81 -18.35 8.40
CA ASN A 76 6.68 -19.23 9.18
C ASN A 76 7.47 -18.49 10.28
N LYS A 77 7.71 -17.18 10.12
CA LYS A 77 8.34 -16.35 11.15
C LYS A 77 7.33 -15.72 12.12
N GLY A 78 6.05 -16.07 12.03
CA GLY A 78 4.98 -15.48 12.85
C GLY A 78 4.59 -14.05 12.46
N GLY A 79 4.95 -13.61 11.25
CA GLY A 79 4.60 -12.30 10.72
C GLY A 79 3.18 -12.23 10.18
N GLN A 80 2.79 -11.03 9.75
CA GLN A 80 1.47 -10.74 9.20
C GLN A 80 1.54 -10.19 7.77
N ILE A 81 0.46 -10.38 7.03
CA ILE A 81 0.25 -9.87 5.68
C ILE A 81 -0.91 -8.87 5.74
N MET A 82 -0.68 -7.69 5.19
CA MET A 82 -1.65 -6.60 5.15
C MET A 82 -1.92 -6.20 3.71
N ILE A 83 -3.14 -6.37 3.27
CA ILE A 83 -3.60 -5.99 1.93
C ILE A 83 -4.15 -4.56 2.01
N THR A 84 -3.56 -3.65 1.25
CA THR A 84 -3.92 -2.23 1.22
C THR A 84 -4.33 -1.81 -0.18
N THR A 85 -5.32 -2.52 -0.74
CA THR A 85 -5.90 -2.25 -2.07
C THR A 85 -6.90 -1.10 -2.05
N ASP A 86 -7.29 -0.63 -3.24
CA ASP A 86 -8.29 0.42 -3.39
C ASP A 86 -9.65 -0.05 -2.84
N ASN A 87 -10.50 0.91 -2.45
CA ASN A 87 -11.84 0.63 -1.96
C ASN A 87 -12.84 0.45 -3.11
N ASP A 88 -12.53 -0.45 -4.03
CA ASP A 88 -13.37 -0.78 -5.18
C ASP A 88 -13.43 -2.29 -5.46
N GLU A 89 -14.12 -2.65 -6.54
CA GLU A 89 -14.32 -4.06 -6.91
C GLU A 89 -13.04 -4.73 -7.43
N ALA A 90 -12.16 -3.98 -8.11
CA ALA A 90 -10.87 -4.51 -8.54
C ALA A 90 -9.97 -4.81 -7.33
N GLY A 91 -9.96 -3.92 -6.34
CA GLY A 91 -9.23 -4.11 -5.09
C GLY A 91 -9.73 -5.30 -4.26
N LYS A 92 -11.03 -5.61 -4.31
CA LYS A 92 -11.60 -6.84 -3.71
C LYS A 92 -11.20 -8.11 -4.44
N GLN A 93 -11.17 -8.09 -5.78
CA GLN A 93 -10.73 -9.24 -6.57
C GLN A 93 -9.26 -9.57 -6.28
N ILE A 94 -8.40 -8.54 -6.23
CA ILE A 94 -7.00 -8.71 -5.84
C ILE A 94 -6.90 -9.26 -4.42
N GLU A 95 -7.69 -8.76 -3.47
CA GLU A 95 -7.73 -9.31 -2.10
C GLU A 95 -8.04 -10.81 -2.11
N GLN A 96 -9.09 -11.22 -2.81
CA GLN A 96 -9.51 -12.62 -2.85
C GLN A 96 -8.43 -13.52 -3.45
N GLU A 97 -7.79 -13.07 -4.54
CA GLU A 97 -6.66 -13.79 -5.12
C GLU A 97 -5.51 -13.93 -4.12
N LEU A 98 -5.12 -12.86 -3.42
CA LEU A 98 -4.05 -12.90 -2.43
C LEU A 98 -4.39 -13.84 -1.26
N ARG A 99 -5.63 -13.82 -0.76
CA ARG A 99 -6.09 -14.75 0.29
C ARG A 99 -5.99 -16.20 -0.14
N ASN A 100 -6.31 -16.51 -1.40
CA ASN A 100 -6.20 -17.87 -1.94
C ASN A 100 -4.74 -18.34 -2.08
N LEU A 101 -3.78 -17.41 -2.17
CA LEU A 101 -2.35 -17.74 -2.23
C LEU A 101 -1.72 -17.90 -0.84
N ALA A 102 -2.30 -17.30 0.18
CA ALA A 102 -1.76 -17.32 1.53
C ALA A 102 -1.98 -18.68 2.21
N PRO A 103 -1.05 -19.12 3.08
CA PRO A 103 -1.30 -20.27 3.95
C PRO A 103 -2.58 -20.09 4.76
N SER A 104 -3.34 -21.17 4.99
CA SER A 104 -4.64 -21.11 5.67
C SER A 104 -4.60 -20.53 7.09
N LYS A 105 -3.44 -20.64 7.76
CA LYS A 105 -3.20 -20.07 9.10
C LYS A 105 -2.43 -18.74 9.08
N ALA A 106 -2.18 -18.17 7.92
CA ALA A 106 -1.50 -16.89 7.82
C ALA A 106 -2.39 -15.77 8.37
N GLN A 107 -1.78 -14.85 9.11
CA GLN A 107 -2.47 -13.64 9.55
C GLN A 107 -2.57 -12.69 8.36
N ILE A 108 -3.75 -12.61 7.75
CA ILE A 108 -3.99 -11.79 6.57
C ILE A 108 -5.19 -10.85 6.77
N ASN A 109 -4.87 -9.56 6.81
CA ASN A 109 -5.84 -8.49 7.04
C ASN A 109 -5.93 -7.59 5.81
N ARG A 110 -7.09 -6.95 5.61
CA ARG A 110 -7.25 -5.89 4.60
C ARG A 110 -7.62 -4.58 5.27
N ILE A 111 -6.98 -3.51 4.82
CA ILE A 111 -7.29 -2.13 5.18
C ILE A 111 -7.51 -1.36 3.88
N VAL A 112 -8.56 -0.54 3.83
CA VAL A 112 -8.89 0.29 2.67
C VAL A 112 -8.94 1.77 3.05
N PRO A 113 -8.71 2.67 2.09
CA PRO A 113 -9.01 4.10 2.26
C PRO A 113 -10.47 4.32 2.69
N ARG A 114 -10.70 5.10 3.76
CA ARG A 114 -12.04 5.31 4.34
C ARG A 114 -12.90 6.30 3.55
N HIS A 115 -12.31 7.41 3.10
CA HIS A 115 -13.02 8.55 2.52
C HIS A 115 -12.54 8.93 1.11
N HIS A 116 -11.60 8.17 0.57
CA HIS A 116 -10.93 8.46 -0.69
C HIS A 116 -10.84 7.20 -1.54
N LYS A 117 -10.53 7.38 -2.83
CA LYS A 117 -10.43 6.25 -3.74
C LYS A 117 -9.18 5.41 -3.48
N ASP A 118 -8.04 6.08 -3.37
CA ASP A 118 -6.73 5.46 -3.19
C ASP A 118 -5.96 6.06 -1.99
N TRP A 119 -4.84 5.43 -1.63
CA TRP A 119 -4.02 5.85 -0.50
C TRP A 119 -3.32 7.18 -0.74
N ASN A 120 -2.97 7.46 -1.99
CA ASN A 120 -2.38 8.73 -2.37
C ASN A 120 -3.35 9.92 -2.17
N GLU A 121 -4.61 9.77 -2.55
CA GLU A 121 -5.66 10.77 -2.28
C GLU A 121 -5.85 10.97 -0.76
N THR A 122 -5.84 9.87 0.00
CA THR A 122 -5.91 9.92 1.47
C THR A 122 -4.76 10.73 2.07
N LEU A 123 -3.52 10.46 1.64
CA LEU A 123 -2.34 11.19 2.08
C LEU A 123 -2.42 12.67 1.69
N MET A 124 -2.81 12.97 0.45
CA MET A 124 -2.91 14.36 -0.03
C MET A 124 -3.98 15.16 0.73
N ALA A 125 -5.08 14.54 1.13
CA ALA A 125 -6.10 15.16 1.96
C ALA A 125 -5.55 15.49 3.36
N GLU A 126 -4.83 14.55 3.98
CA GLU A 126 -4.22 14.75 5.30
C GLU A 126 -3.16 15.86 5.28
N ILE A 127 -2.28 15.88 4.27
CA ILE A 127 -1.27 16.95 4.09
C ILE A 127 -1.95 18.33 3.94
N ARG A 128 -3.03 18.44 3.15
CA ARG A 128 -3.78 19.71 2.99
C ARG A 128 -4.36 20.17 4.32
N ARG A 129 -5.00 19.25 5.06
CA ARG A 129 -5.57 19.52 6.37
C ARG A 129 -4.52 20.05 7.35
N GLN A 130 -3.33 19.44 7.38
CA GLN A 130 -2.23 19.88 8.24
C GLN A 130 -1.76 21.30 7.89
N ARG A 131 -1.56 21.58 6.60
CA ARG A 131 -1.15 22.93 6.13
C ARG A 131 -2.18 24.01 6.48
N GLU A 132 -3.47 23.73 6.32
CA GLU A 132 -4.54 24.67 6.69
C GLU A 132 -4.55 24.96 8.19
N GLN A 133 -4.32 23.95 9.03
CA GLN A 133 -4.23 24.12 10.48
C GLN A 133 -3.00 24.95 10.87
N GLU A 134 -1.86 24.73 10.24
CA GLU A 134 -0.64 25.52 10.46
C GLU A 134 -0.83 26.99 10.07
N GLN A 135 -1.46 27.25 8.92
CA GLN A 135 -1.78 28.62 8.47
C GLN A 135 -2.76 29.33 9.39
N LYS A 136 -3.77 28.63 9.93
CA LYS A 136 -4.68 29.19 10.94
C LYS A 136 -3.94 29.51 12.25
N ARG A 137 -3.04 28.62 12.69
CA ARG A 137 -2.22 28.81 13.91
C ARG A 137 -1.19 29.94 13.78
N SER A 138 -0.66 30.20 12.59
CA SER A 138 0.27 31.31 12.37
C SER A 138 -0.46 32.66 12.32
N ARG A 139 -1.64 32.72 11.68
CA ARG A 139 -2.49 33.93 11.65
C ARG A 139 -3.04 34.31 13.03
N GLY A 140 -3.43 33.35 13.87
CA GLY A 140 -3.91 33.61 15.23
C GLY A 140 -2.86 34.16 16.19
N ARG A 141 -1.57 33.90 15.95
CA ARG A 141 -0.45 34.43 16.76
C ARG A 141 0.00 35.84 16.35
N GLY A 142 -0.45 36.35 15.20
CA GLY A 142 -0.07 37.66 14.67
C GLY A 142 -0.89 38.84 15.20
N PHE A 143 -1.99 38.60 15.92
CA PHE A 143 -2.92 39.63 16.41
C PHE A 143 -2.78 39.92 17.92
N SER A 144 -1.75 39.40 18.59
CA SER A 144 -1.45 39.73 19.98
C SER A 144 -0.27 40.72 20.03
N ARG A 145 -0.54 42.00 19.78
CA ARG A 145 0.29 43.13 20.19
C ARG A 145 -0.59 44.33 20.51
#